data_AF-A0A7S2VL41-F1
#
_entry.id   AF-A0A7S2VL41-F1
#
_cell.length_a   1.000
_cell.length_b   1.000
_cell.length_c   1.000
_cell.angle_alpha   90.00
_cell.angle_beta   90.00
_cell.angle_gamma   90.00
#
_symmetry.space_group_name_H-M   'P 1'
#
loop_
_entity.id
_entity.type
_entity.pdbx_description
1 polymer ?
#
loop_
_entity_poly.entity_id
_entity_poly.type
_entity_poly.pdbx_seq_one_letter_code
_entity_poly.pdbx_strand_id
1 'polypeptide(L)'
;ESPAGGPSRSHSSRRSRSGRRSGRCSNSEASGAAARPGKSSARSCQRQRQPSAGGRSSWGVDKQELRFKYAKRELTDDQLAVLASEFAGAKECAYIELDLSGNRISSEGLPKVVQLCQCCPKLVVLKLYNNRIGDRAAGLFADIFKACQAIEELHLSHNRFTSKGLDAIVSAAILELPKSWRPLWVRLEHNQIEDASAAAQRLQARNQDVCVMEDRWGCNAKKCAQGRRIHLPFLMLAAGGKRRTEWQAKERARGGGWGGGGDGWGGWRSGGGGR
;
A
#
# COMPACT_ATOMS: atom_id res chain seq x y z
N GLU A 1 -49.97 32.76 22.91
CA GLU A 1 -49.89 32.16 24.26
C GLU A 1 -49.75 30.64 24.13
N SER A 2 -49.50 29.92 25.23
CA SER A 2 -49.83 28.48 25.37
C SER A 2 -51.31 28.36 25.79
N PRO A 3 -52.03 27.23 25.58
CA PRO A 3 -51.80 25.94 26.29
C PRO A 3 -51.55 24.76 25.30
N ALA A 4 -50.96 23.61 25.64
CA ALA A 4 -50.92 22.76 26.84
C ALA A 4 -52.15 21.83 27.03
N GLY A 5 -51.93 20.52 27.21
CA GLY A 5 -53.04 19.54 27.31
C GLY A 5 -52.69 18.04 27.28
N GLY A 6 -51.80 17.57 28.17
CA GLY A 6 -51.90 16.19 28.70
C GLY A 6 -53.00 16.12 29.77
N PRO A 7 -53.27 14.97 30.46
CA PRO A 7 -52.22 14.25 31.20
C PRO A 7 -52.43 12.73 31.50
N SER A 8 -51.48 12.18 32.28
CA SER A 8 -51.62 11.10 33.31
C SER A 8 -51.95 9.64 32.89
N ARG A 9 -51.13 8.61 33.24
CA ARG A 9 -50.82 8.00 34.58
C ARG A 9 -52.00 7.13 35.11
N SER A 10 -51.87 6.08 35.94
CA SER A 10 -50.76 5.42 36.71
C SER A 10 -51.23 3.96 37.05
N HIS A 11 -50.59 3.04 37.81
CA HIS A 11 -49.81 3.05 39.06
C HIS A 11 -49.01 1.70 39.16
N SER A 12 -47.72 1.66 39.53
CA SER A 12 -47.17 1.40 40.89
C SER A 12 -47.47 0.01 41.51
N SER A 13 -46.62 -0.66 42.31
CA SER A 13 -45.39 -0.28 43.05
C SER A 13 -44.42 -1.50 43.18
N ARG A 14 -43.61 -1.87 44.21
CA ARG A 14 -43.43 -1.46 45.62
C ARG A 14 -42.11 -2.01 46.25
N ARG A 15 -41.16 -1.14 46.67
CA ARG A 15 -40.14 -1.36 47.75
C ARG A 15 -39.06 -2.48 47.55
N SER A 16 -37.95 -2.58 48.32
CA SER A 16 -37.13 -1.59 49.08
C SER A 16 -35.86 -2.24 49.70
N ARG A 17 -34.75 -1.48 49.83
CA ARG A 17 -33.58 -1.73 50.75
C ARG A 17 -32.81 -3.07 50.49
N SER A 18 -31.60 -3.34 50.99
CA SER A 18 -30.45 -2.54 51.48
C SER A 18 -29.25 -3.50 51.67
N GLY A 19 -27.98 -3.06 51.52
CA GLY A 19 -26.84 -3.87 51.97
C GLY A 19 -25.46 -3.40 51.54
N ARG A 20 -24.48 -3.47 52.46
CA ARG A 20 -23.04 -3.42 52.19
C ARG A 20 -22.44 -4.79 52.49
N ARG A 21 -21.47 -5.28 51.72
CA ARG A 21 -20.05 -5.41 52.16
C ARG A 21 -19.14 -6.11 51.15
N SER A 22 -17.85 -5.86 51.33
CA SER A 22 -16.70 -6.60 50.80
C SER A 22 -16.62 -8.04 51.34
N GLY A 23 -16.20 -8.99 50.50
CA GLY A 23 -15.63 -10.28 50.92
C GLY A 23 -14.11 -10.30 50.71
N ARG A 24 -13.35 -10.83 51.68
CA ARG A 24 -11.90 -11.08 51.61
C ARG A 24 -11.54 -12.19 52.61
N CYS A 25 -10.53 -13.00 52.29
CA CYS A 25 -10.04 -14.13 53.10
C CYS A 25 -11.05 -15.31 53.15
N SER A 26 -10.68 -16.55 53.50
CA SER A 26 -9.47 -17.02 54.20
C SER A 26 -8.91 -18.35 53.64
N ASN A 27 -7.69 -18.71 54.08
CA ASN A 27 -7.05 -19.99 53.80
C ASN A 27 -7.66 -21.16 54.62
N SER A 28 -7.27 -22.38 54.26
CA SER A 28 -7.20 -23.55 55.15
C SER A 28 -5.81 -24.19 55.04
N GLU A 29 -5.25 -24.71 56.13
CA GLU A 29 -3.86 -25.21 56.20
C GLU A 29 -3.77 -26.69 56.62
N ALA A 30 -2.61 -27.31 56.31
CA ALA A 30 -2.05 -28.54 56.91
C ALA A 30 -2.85 -29.87 56.68
N SER A 31 -2.31 -31.08 56.87
CA SER A 31 -1.01 -31.57 57.38
C SER A 31 -0.57 -32.83 56.60
N GLY A 32 0.72 -33.25 56.61
CA GLY A 32 1.12 -34.56 56.05
C GLY A 32 2.62 -34.88 56.03
N ALA A 33 3.05 -35.89 56.79
CA ALA A 33 4.44 -36.17 57.17
C ALA A 33 5.41 -36.78 56.10
N ALA A 34 6.65 -36.28 56.13
CA ALA A 34 7.96 -36.99 56.13
C ALA A 34 8.29 -38.19 55.19
N ALA A 35 9.37 -38.02 54.40
CA ALA A 35 10.39 -39.05 54.10
C ALA A 35 11.74 -38.40 53.66
N ARG A 36 12.86 -39.14 53.72
CA ARG A 36 14.23 -38.74 53.27
C ARG A 36 14.85 -39.91 52.46
N PRO A 37 16.06 -39.81 51.89
CA PRO A 37 16.52 -38.85 50.87
C PRO A 37 17.10 -39.56 49.62
N GLY A 38 17.23 -38.87 48.47
CA GLY A 38 17.86 -39.42 47.27
C GLY A 38 18.63 -38.38 46.46
N LYS A 39 19.86 -38.71 46.01
CA LYS A 39 20.69 -37.85 45.14
C LYS A 39 20.52 -38.27 43.67
N SER A 40 20.31 -37.33 42.74
CA SER A 40 20.97 -37.31 41.41
C SER A 40 20.43 -36.20 40.48
N SER A 41 21.24 -35.89 39.45
CA SER A 41 20.89 -35.15 38.22
C SER A 41 20.28 -33.74 38.37
N ALA A 42 21.14 -32.71 38.29
CA ALA A 42 20.70 -31.37 37.95
C ALA A 42 20.24 -31.33 36.47
N ARG A 43 18.94 -31.21 36.22
CA ARG A 43 18.39 -30.90 34.90
C ARG A 43 17.99 -29.44 34.81
N SER A 44 18.44 -28.77 33.76
CA SER A 44 18.12 -27.36 33.50
C SER A 44 16.65 -27.21 33.14
N CYS A 45 15.82 -26.83 34.11
CA CYS A 45 14.45 -26.39 33.87
C CYS A 45 14.47 -25.02 33.18
N GLN A 46 14.72 -25.01 31.87
CA GLN A 46 14.46 -23.85 31.02
C GLN A 46 13.00 -23.43 31.22
N ARG A 47 12.81 -22.30 31.92
CA ARG A 47 11.50 -21.78 32.29
C ARG A 47 10.74 -21.37 31.03
N GLN A 48 9.95 -22.28 30.48
CA GLN A 48 9.14 -22.04 29.29
C GLN A 48 8.29 -20.78 29.50
N ARG A 49 8.63 -19.72 28.78
CA ARG A 49 7.78 -18.54 28.67
C ARG A 49 6.56 -18.95 27.84
N GLN A 50 5.48 -19.35 28.52
CA GLN A 50 4.17 -19.35 27.89
C GLN A 50 3.92 -17.92 27.35
N PRO A 51 3.52 -17.76 26.08
CA PRO A 51 3.19 -16.45 25.54
C PRO A 51 1.95 -15.92 26.27
N SER A 52 2.13 -14.88 27.08
CA SER A 52 1.04 -14.22 27.81
C SER A 52 -0.01 -13.70 26.81
N ALA A 53 -1.26 -14.11 26.98
CA ALA A 53 -2.38 -13.58 26.21
C ALA A 53 -2.52 -12.06 26.45
N GLY A 54 -2.02 -11.27 25.50
CA GLY A 54 -1.98 -9.81 25.54
C GLY A 54 -1.76 -9.27 24.13
N GLY A 55 -2.67 -8.42 23.67
CA GLY A 55 -2.86 -8.16 22.24
C GLY A 55 -1.71 -7.44 21.54
N ARG A 56 -1.48 -7.82 20.27
CA ARG A 56 -0.75 -7.03 19.26
C ARG A 56 -1.50 -7.08 17.92
N SER A 57 -2.73 -6.57 17.92
CA SER A 57 -3.60 -6.46 16.75
C SER A 57 -3.50 -5.08 16.10
N SER A 58 -2.39 -4.81 15.42
CA SER A 58 -2.23 -3.66 14.53
C SER A 58 -1.03 -3.85 13.60
N TRP A 59 -1.23 -3.63 12.30
CA TRP A 59 -0.17 -3.57 11.28
C TRP A 59 0.63 -2.26 11.35
N GLY A 60 1.07 -1.86 12.55
CA GLY A 60 1.83 -0.62 12.76
C GLY A 60 1.21 0.61 12.09
N VAL A 61 -0.13 0.69 12.12
CA VAL A 61 -0.91 1.65 11.31
C VAL A 61 -0.84 3.03 11.95
N ASP A 62 0.33 3.65 11.84
CA ASP A 62 0.56 5.00 12.34
C ASP A 62 -0.27 6.00 11.52
N LYS A 63 -1.05 6.82 12.23
CA LYS A 63 -1.93 7.84 11.66
C LYS A 63 -1.23 9.20 11.53
N GLN A 64 0.01 9.31 12.02
CA GLN A 64 0.88 10.49 11.91
C GLN A 64 1.85 10.35 10.72
N GLU A 65 2.35 9.14 10.43
CA GLU A 65 3.11 8.91 9.20
C GLU A 65 2.19 9.00 7.97
N LEU A 66 2.51 9.88 7.02
CA LEU A 66 1.77 9.98 5.74
C LEU A 66 2.13 8.85 4.76
N ARG A 67 2.79 7.76 5.18
CA ARG A 67 3.35 6.73 4.28
C ARG A 67 3.12 5.32 4.79
N PHE A 68 2.24 4.55 4.15
CA PHE A 68 2.01 3.16 4.50
C PHE A 68 3.05 2.24 3.83
N LYS A 69 4.12 1.91 4.55
CA LYS A 69 5.26 1.13 4.03
C LYS A 69 5.22 -0.33 4.47
N TYR A 70 4.79 -1.21 3.57
CA TYR A 70 4.66 -2.66 3.75
C TYR A 70 5.37 -3.49 2.67
N ALA A 71 6.41 -2.93 2.06
CA ALA A 71 7.25 -3.60 1.08
C ALA A 71 8.08 -4.76 1.68
N LYS A 72 8.36 -5.77 0.85
CA LYS A 72 9.30 -6.89 1.10
C LYS A 72 9.00 -7.68 2.39
N ARG A 73 7.71 -7.92 2.66
CA ARG A 73 7.20 -8.68 3.82
C ARG A 73 6.54 -10.01 3.45
N GLU A 74 6.78 -10.48 2.22
CA GLU A 74 6.23 -11.71 1.65
C GLU A 74 4.69 -11.80 1.60
N LEU A 75 3.98 -10.68 1.75
CA LEU A 75 2.53 -10.65 2.00
C LEU A 75 1.74 -11.47 0.96
N THR A 76 0.90 -12.39 1.44
CA THR A 76 -0.07 -13.13 0.63
C THR A 76 -1.38 -12.36 0.47
N ASP A 77 -2.21 -12.80 -0.47
CA ASP A 77 -3.53 -12.22 -0.71
C ASP A 77 -4.45 -12.35 0.53
N ASP A 78 -4.30 -13.42 1.33
CA ASP A 78 -5.03 -13.61 2.59
C ASP A 78 -4.61 -12.60 3.67
N GLN A 79 -3.31 -12.38 3.82
CA GLN A 79 -2.77 -11.38 4.76
C GLN A 79 -3.18 -9.96 4.34
N LEU A 80 -3.21 -9.70 3.04
CA LEU A 80 -3.71 -8.46 2.47
C LEU A 80 -5.23 -8.30 2.67
N ALA A 81 -6.01 -9.39 2.67
CA ALA A 81 -7.43 -9.36 2.99
C ALA A 81 -7.72 -9.05 4.47
N VAL A 82 -6.88 -9.55 5.40
CA VAL A 82 -6.93 -9.15 6.83
C VAL A 82 -6.57 -7.67 6.98
N LEU A 83 -5.50 -7.21 6.33
CA LEU A 83 -5.13 -5.79 6.34
C LEU A 83 -6.25 -4.89 5.80
N ALA A 84 -6.88 -5.27 4.69
CA ALA A 84 -8.00 -4.54 4.11
C ALA A 84 -9.24 -4.52 5.03
N SER A 85 -9.51 -5.57 5.82
CA SER A 85 -10.64 -5.57 6.76
C SER A 85 -10.40 -4.66 7.98
N GLU A 86 -9.16 -4.54 8.46
CA GLU A 86 -8.81 -3.56 9.50
C GLU A 86 -8.96 -2.10 9.01
N PHE A 87 -8.73 -1.84 7.72
CA PHE A 87 -8.91 -0.52 7.10
C PHE A 87 -10.37 -0.21 6.77
N ALA A 88 -11.19 -1.21 6.43
CA ALA A 88 -12.61 -1.00 6.11
C ALA A 88 -13.44 -0.43 7.29
N GLY A 89 -12.98 -0.60 8.53
CA GLY A 89 -13.55 0.03 9.72
C GLY A 89 -12.94 1.38 10.11
N ALA A 90 -11.97 1.90 9.34
CA ALA A 90 -11.24 3.12 9.66
C ALA A 90 -11.86 4.37 9.00
N LYS A 91 -11.72 5.52 9.68
CA LYS A 91 -11.86 6.84 9.03
C LYS A 91 -10.73 7.01 8.00
N GLU A 92 -11.02 7.75 6.92
CA GLU A 92 -10.06 8.18 5.88
C GLU A 92 -8.62 8.32 6.38
N CYS A 93 -7.73 7.56 5.77
CA CYS A 93 -6.31 7.57 6.07
C CYS A 93 -5.61 8.72 5.33
N ALA A 94 -4.67 9.37 6.01
CA ALA A 94 -3.92 10.50 5.46
C ALA A 94 -2.73 10.08 4.54
N TYR A 95 -2.67 8.82 4.10
CA TYR A 95 -1.53 8.28 3.38
C TYR A 95 -1.38 8.89 1.97
N ILE A 96 -0.19 9.43 1.68
CA ILE A 96 0.22 9.98 0.37
C ILE A 96 1.13 9.01 -0.40
N GLU A 97 1.79 8.07 0.27
CA GLU A 97 2.55 6.97 -0.34
C GLU A 97 2.09 5.64 0.25
N LEU A 98 1.74 4.67 -0.60
CA LEU A 98 1.37 3.30 -0.22
C LEU A 98 2.29 2.34 -0.96
N ASP A 99 3.13 1.63 -0.21
CA ASP A 99 4.17 0.75 -0.75
C ASP A 99 3.97 -0.70 -0.28
N LEU A 100 3.48 -1.52 -1.21
CA LEU A 100 3.27 -2.97 -1.09
C LEU A 100 4.21 -3.75 -2.03
N SER A 101 5.33 -3.15 -2.45
CA SER A 101 6.27 -3.75 -3.39
C SER A 101 7.02 -4.97 -2.83
N GLY A 102 7.45 -5.89 -3.70
CA GLY A 102 8.26 -7.04 -3.29
C GLY A 102 7.53 -8.06 -2.41
N ASN A 103 6.22 -8.17 -2.55
CA ASN A 103 5.39 -9.13 -1.83
C ASN A 103 4.94 -10.29 -2.75
N ARG A 104 3.95 -11.08 -2.34
CA ARG A 104 3.44 -12.22 -3.11
C ARG A 104 2.05 -11.97 -3.70
N ILE A 105 1.62 -10.69 -3.72
CA ILE A 105 0.26 -10.25 -4.11
C ILE A 105 -0.03 -10.65 -5.56
N SER A 106 -1.16 -11.31 -5.79
CA SER A 106 -1.61 -11.74 -7.12
C SER A 106 -2.70 -10.82 -7.70
N SER A 107 -3.19 -11.15 -8.90
CA SER A 107 -4.39 -10.52 -9.46
C SER A 107 -5.62 -10.63 -8.54
N GLU A 108 -5.75 -11.74 -7.80
CA GLU A 108 -6.88 -11.98 -6.89
C GLU A 108 -6.75 -11.17 -5.59
N GLY A 109 -5.54 -10.72 -5.24
CA GLY A 109 -5.28 -9.78 -4.15
C GLY A 109 -5.52 -8.32 -4.51
N LEU A 110 -5.52 -7.93 -5.79
CA LEU A 110 -5.68 -6.53 -6.17
C LEU A 110 -7.01 -5.89 -5.70
N PRO A 111 -8.18 -6.57 -5.68
CA PRO A 111 -9.39 -6.05 -5.04
C PRO A 111 -9.20 -5.59 -3.58
N LYS A 112 -8.25 -6.16 -2.84
CA LYS A 112 -7.91 -5.75 -1.47
C LYS A 112 -7.02 -4.50 -1.46
N VAL A 113 -6.16 -4.32 -2.47
CA VAL A 113 -5.46 -3.05 -2.71
C VAL A 113 -6.47 -1.95 -3.09
N VAL A 114 -7.50 -2.24 -3.89
CA VAL A 114 -8.58 -1.27 -4.20
C VAL A 114 -9.28 -0.81 -2.91
N GLN A 115 -9.64 -1.75 -2.02
CA GLN A 115 -10.24 -1.42 -0.72
C GLN A 115 -9.33 -0.54 0.14
N LEU A 116 -8.02 -0.82 0.18
CA LEU A 116 -7.04 0.05 0.87
C LEU A 116 -6.93 1.45 0.22
N CYS A 117 -6.99 1.54 -1.11
CA CYS A 117 -6.94 2.80 -1.84
C CYS A 117 -8.21 3.65 -1.62
N GLN A 118 -9.38 3.02 -1.52
CA GLN A 118 -10.65 3.68 -1.16
C GLN A 118 -10.60 4.36 0.22
N CYS A 119 -9.82 3.82 1.17
CA CYS A 119 -9.55 4.46 2.45
C CYS A 119 -8.54 5.62 2.37
N CYS A 120 -7.84 5.83 1.24
CA CYS A 120 -6.71 6.74 1.08
C CYS A 120 -6.92 7.78 -0.05
N PRO A 121 -7.95 8.65 -0.01
CA PRO A 121 -8.26 9.58 -1.11
C PRO A 121 -7.16 10.62 -1.42
N LYS A 122 -6.16 10.76 -0.54
CA LYS A 122 -4.99 11.65 -0.68
C LYS A 122 -3.76 10.95 -1.25
N LEU A 123 -3.88 9.72 -1.75
CA LEU A 123 -2.77 8.93 -2.25
C LEU A 123 -2.17 9.56 -3.52
N VAL A 124 -0.87 9.87 -3.45
CA VAL A 124 -0.07 10.43 -4.55
C VAL A 124 0.80 9.36 -5.22
N VAL A 125 1.23 8.34 -4.47
CA VAL A 125 2.21 7.34 -4.91
C VAL A 125 1.75 5.93 -4.53
N LEU A 126 1.50 5.07 -5.52
CA LEU A 126 1.17 3.65 -5.33
C LEU A 126 2.28 2.76 -5.87
N LYS A 127 2.89 1.96 -4.99
CA LYS A 127 3.98 1.02 -5.34
C LYS A 127 3.55 -0.43 -5.12
N LEU A 128 3.46 -1.16 -6.23
CA LEU A 128 3.11 -2.58 -6.30
C LEU A 128 4.16 -3.37 -7.11
N TYR A 129 5.34 -2.80 -7.38
CA TYR A 129 6.39 -3.45 -8.17
C TYR A 129 6.90 -4.73 -7.51
N ASN A 130 7.42 -5.67 -8.31
CA ASN A 130 7.89 -6.99 -7.84
C ASN A 130 6.78 -7.77 -7.08
N ASN A 131 5.65 -8.00 -7.74
CA ASN A 131 4.53 -8.81 -7.26
C ASN A 131 4.10 -9.80 -8.37
N ARG A 132 2.89 -10.35 -8.31
CA ARG A 132 2.38 -11.39 -9.23
C ARG A 132 1.10 -10.96 -9.95
N ILE A 133 0.83 -9.66 -10.02
CA ILE A 133 -0.37 -9.05 -10.62
C ILE A 133 -0.24 -9.13 -12.15
N GLY A 134 -1.34 -9.36 -12.87
CA GLY A 134 -1.37 -9.34 -14.33
C GLY A 134 -2.76 -9.00 -14.89
N ASP A 135 -2.91 -9.11 -16.21
CA ASP A 135 -4.00 -8.51 -17.00
C ASP A 135 -5.42 -8.70 -16.47
N ARG A 136 -5.74 -9.84 -15.83
CA ARG A 136 -7.06 -10.09 -15.21
C ARG A 136 -7.49 -8.98 -14.24
N ALA A 137 -6.54 -8.36 -13.56
CA ALA A 137 -6.77 -7.30 -12.59
C ALA A 137 -6.57 -5.88 -13.17
N ALA A 138 -6.20 -5.75 -14.45
CA ALA A 138 -5.86 -4.46 -15.07
C ALA A 138 -7.06 -3.47 -15.11
N GLY A 139 -8.30 -3.97 -15.20
CA GLY A 139 -9.50 -3.14 -15.13
C GLY A 139 -9.74 -2.48 -13.76
N LEU A 140 -9.31 -3.13 -12.67
CA LEU A 140 -9.51 -2.64 -11.29
C LEU A 140 -8.69 -1.37 -10.97
N PHE A 141 -7.69 -1.03 -11.80
CA PHE A 141 -7.01 0.26 -11.67
C PHE A 141 -7.93 1.44 -11.94
N ALA A 142 -9.03 1.27 -12.70
CA ALA A 142 -10.06 2.30 -12.85
C ALA A 142 -10.65 2.71 -11.48
N ASP A 143 -10.90 1.75 -10.60
CA ASP A 143 -11.48 2.02 -9.28
C ASP A 143 -10.45 2.59 -8.29
N ILE A 144 -9.17 2.26 -8.48
CA ILE A 144 -8.06 2.94 -7.79
C ILE A 144 -7.98 4.41 -8.24
N PHE A 145 -8.10 4.69 -9.54
CA PHE A 145 -8.07 6.06 -10.07
C PHE A 145 -9.27 6.90 -9.62
N LYS A 146 -10.49 6.34 -9.59
CA LYS A 146 -11.68 6.98 -9.00
C LYS A 146 -11.49 7.35 -7.54
N ALA A 147 -10.91 6.44 -6.73
CA ALA A 147 -10.65 6.68 -5.32
C ALA A 147 -9.50 7.69 -5.08
N CYS A 148 -8.43 7.59 -5.85
CA CYS A 148 -7.17 8.31 -5.65
C CYS A 148 -6.94 9.35 -6.74
N GLN A 149 -7.84 10.32 -6.87
CA GLN A 149 -7.80 11.40 -7.88
C GLN A 149 -6.52 12.27 -7.83
N ALA A 150 -5.72 12.16 -6.75
CA ALA A 150 -4.46 12.87 -6.54
C ALA A 150 -3.20 12.07 -6.95
N ILE A 151 -3.35 10.88 -7.55
CA ILE A 151 -2.22 9.99 -7.87
C ILE A 151 -1.32 10.55 -8.99
N GLU A 152 -0.02 10.61 -8.71
CA GLU A 152 1.04 11.09 -9.61
C GLU A 152 2.03 9.97 -10.01
N GLU A 153 2.22 8.94 -9.18
CA GLU A 153 3.08 7.79 -9.51
C GLU A 153 2.36 6.46 -9.29
N LEU A 154 2.44 5.59 -10.30
CA LEU A 154 1.96 4.21 -10.26
C LEU A 154 3.10 3.27 -10.67
N HIS A 155 3.66 2.52 -9.72
CA HIS A 155 4.79 1.63 -9.95
C HIS A 155 4.39 0.15 -9.98
N LEU A 156 4.44 -0.43 -11.18
CA LEU A 156 3.96 -1.78 -11.52
C LEU A 156 5.05 -2.65 -12.18
N SER A 157 6.33 -2.28 -12.09
CA SER A 157 7.41 -3.05 -12.70
C SER A 157 7.57 -4.43 -12.08
N HIS A 158 8.24 -5.37 -12.76
CA HIS A 158 8.41 -6.75 -12.28
C HIS A 158 7.08 -7.43 -11.88
N ASN A 159 6.07 -7.34 -12.74
CA ASN A 159 4.78 -8.02 -12.60
C ASN A 159 4.51 -8.86 -13.87
N ARG A 160 3.25 -9.23 -14.11
CA ARG A 160 2.80 -10.13 -15.19
C ARG A 160 1.79 -9.45 -16.13
N PHE A 161 1.93 -8.15 -16.36
CA PHE A 161 1.11 -7.43 -17.34
C PHE A 161 1.63 -7.70 -18.76
N THR A 162 0.72 -7.86 -19.72
CA THR A 162 1.04 -7.85 -21.16
C THR A 162 0.67 -6.50 -21.78
N SER A 163 0.84 -6.38 -23.10
CA SER A 163 0.34 -5.25 -23.88
C SER A 163 -1.17 -4.99 -23.69
N LYS A 164 -1.98 -6.01 -23.33
CA LYS A 164 -3.40 -5.84 -22.99
C LYS A 164 -3.60 -5.18 -21.62
N GLY A 165 -2.83 -5.57 -20.61
CA GLY A 165 -2.85 -4.93 -19.29
C GLY A 165 -2.38 -3.49 -19.33
N LEU A 166 -1.32 -3.22 -20.09
CA LEU A 166 -0.84 -1.86 -20.39
C LEU A 166 -1.95 -1.00 -21.04
N ASP A 167 -2.58 -1.49 -22.11
CA ASP A 167 -3.69 -0.81 -22.79
C ASP A 167 -4.84 -0.49 -21.83
N ALA A 168 -5.24 -1.44 -20.98
CA ALA A 168 -6.32 -1.27 -20.01
C ALA A 168 -5.98 -0.25 -18.91
N ILE A 169 -4.79 -0.34 -18.29
CA ILE A 169 -4.35 0.59 -17.23
C ILE A 169 -4.24 2.02 -17.77
N VAL A 170 -3.69 2.21 -18.96
CA VAL A 170 -3.56 3.54 -19.57
C VAL A 170 -4.93 4.10 -19.96
N SER A 171 -5.82 3.29 -20.52
CA SER A 171 -7.18 3.73 -20.87
C SER A 171 -7.98 4.12 -19.62
N ALA A 172 -7.88 3.34 -18.54
CA ALA A 172 -8.48 3.67 -17.25
C ALA A 172 -7.93 4.98 -16.67
N ALA A 173 -6.62 5.20 -16.69
CA ALA A 173 -6.02 6.44 -16.20
C ALA A 173 -6.48 7.68 -16.99
N ILE A 174 -6.66 7.55 -18.31
CA ILE A 174 -7.08 8.64 -19.20
C ILE A 174 -8.56 9.02 -19.00
N LEU A 175 -9.39 8.04 -18.69
CA LEU A 175 -10.83 8.18 -18.44
C LEU A 175 -11.14 8.70 -17.03
N GLU A 176 -10.51 8.10 -16.02
CA GLU A 176 -10.93 8.24 -14.62
C GLU A 176 -10.17 9.34 -13.85
N LEU A 177 -8.96 9.75 -14.31
CA LEU A 177 -8.19 10.82 -13.65
C LEU A 177 -8.50 12.20 -14.24
N PRO A 178 -8.50 13.26 -13.40
CA PRO A 178 -8.79 14.61 -13.85
C PRO A 178 -7.72 15.14 -14.81
N LYS A 179 -8.07 16.16 -15.59
CA LYS A 179 -7.11 16.86 -16.46
C LYS A 179 -6.18 17.75 -15.62
N SER A 180 -5.14 17.13 -15.06
CA SER A 180 -4.08 17.77 -14.27
C SER A 180 -2.96 18.32 -15.15
N TRP A 181 -2.23 19.32 -14.63
CA TRP A 181 -0.98 19.82 -15.22
C TRP A 181 0.23 18.91 -14.93
N ARG A 182 0.07 17.95 -14.01
CA ARG A 182 1.10 16.96 -13.64
C ARG A 182 0.75 15.61 -14.30
N PRO A 183 1.69 14.99 -15.03
CA PRO A 183 1.43 13.69 -15.65
C PRO A 183 1.45 12.56 -14.62
N LEU A 184 0.63 11.52 -14.82
CA LEU A 184 0.77 10.25 -14.12
C LEU A 184 2.00 9.50 -14.63
N TRP A 185 2.91 9.14 -13.74
CA TRP A 185 4.15 8.42 -14.03
C TRP A 185 3.93 6.90 -13.85
N VAL A 186 3.67 6.19 -14.94
CA VAL A 186 3.29 4.75 -14.92
C VAL A 186 4.50 3.87 -15.26
N ARG A 187 5.18 3.34 -14.24
CA ARG A 187 6.36 2.48 -14.38
C ARG A 187 5.97 1.02 -14.58
N LEU A 188 6.02 0.53 -15.82
CA LEU A 188 5.63 -0.82 -16.25
C LEU A 188 6.79 -1.67 -16.83
N GLU A 189 8.04 -1.26 -16.63
CA GLU A 189 9.22 -2.01 -17.06
C GLU A 189 9.30 -3.44 -16.46
N HIS A 190 10.02 -4.36 -17.10
CA HIS A 190 10.15 -5.75 -16.65
C HIS A 190 8.82 -6.50 -16.43
N ASN A 191 7.80 -6.18 -17.25
CA ASN A 191 6.57 -6.95 -17.41
C ASN A 191 6.60 -7.83 -18.68
N GLN A 192 5.54 -8.59 -18.94
CA GLN A 192 5.38 -9.54 -20.05
C GLN A 192 4.84 -8.84 -21.32
N ILE A 193 5.35 -7.65 -21.62
CA ILE A 193 4.86 -6.77 -22.69
C ILE A 193 5.65 -7.07 -23.98
N GLU A 194 5.02 -7.81 -24.89
CA GLU A 194 5.55 -8.11 -26.23
C GLU A 194 5.73 -6.82 -27.05
N ASP A 195 6.95 -6.63 -27.56
CA ASP A 195 7.46 -5.38 -28.12
C ASP A 195 6.96 -4.13 -27.38
N ALA A 196 7.49 -3.93 -26.18
CA ALA A 196 7.23 -2.75 -25.37
C ALA A 196 7.49 -1.40 -26.08
N SER A 197 8.31 -1.36 -27.14
CA SER A 197 8.52 -0.16 -27.95
C SER A 197 7.34 0.09 -28.87
N ALA A 198 6.95 -0.90 -29.67
CA ALA A 198 5.77 -0.79 -30.53
C ALA A 198 4.47 -0.65 -29.72
N ALA A 199 4.35 -1.28 -28.55
CA ALA A 199 3.20 -1.12 -27.66
C ALA A 199 3.06 0.33 -27.16
N ALA A 200 4.16 0.93 -26.68
CA ALA A 200 4.17 2.32 -26.25
C ALA A 200 3.85 3.29 -27.39
N GLN A 201 4.42 3.06 -28.58
CA GLN A 201 4.18 3.87 -29.78
C GLN A 201 2.73 3.76 -30.29
N ARG A 202 2.14 2.56 -30.33
CA ARG A 202 0.72 2.36 -30.68
C ARG A 202 -0.21 3.11 -29.73
N LEU A 203 0.08 3.08 -28.42
CA LEU A 203 -0.68 3.83 -27.41
C LEU A 203 -0.62 5.34 -27.64
N GLN A 204 0.58 5.89 -27.90
CA GLN A 204 0.77 7.30 -28.19
C GLN A 204 0.13 7.73 -29.53
N ALA A 205 0.18 6.90 -30.56
CA ALA A 205 -0.47 7.19 -31.84
C ALA A 205 -2.01 7.16 -31.72
N ARG A 206 -2.56 6.24 -30.91
CA ARG A 206 -4.00 6.13 -30.63
C ARG A 206 -4.50 7.19 -29.65
N ASN A 207 -3.65 7.72 -28.77
CA ASN A 207 -4.06 8.68 -27.76
C ASN A 207 -2.98 9.74 -27.43
N GLN A 208 -3.31 11.01 -27.71
CA GLN A 208 -2.44 12.16 -27.51
C GLN A 208 -2.14 12.48 -26.03
N ASP A 209 -2.87 11.90 -25.08
CA ASP A 209 -2.55 12.00 -23.64
C ASP A 209 -1.31 11.18 -23.23
N VAL A 210 -0.78 10.31 -24.09
CA VAL A 210 0.34 9.40 -23.76
C VAL A 210 1.69 9.93 -24.25
N CYS A 211 2.69 9.99 -23.36
CA CYS A 211 4.07 10.33 -23.67
C CYS A 211 5.00 9.15 -23.40
N VAL A 212 5.69 8.66 -24.44
CA VAL A 212 6.78 7.68 -24.32
C VAL A 212 8.14 8.31 -23.94
N MET A 213 8.14 9.60 -23.58
CA MET A 213 9.30 10.40 -23.19
C MET A 213 10.38 10.51 -24.28
N GLU A 214 9.96 10.97 -25.46
CA GLU A 214 10.82 11.24 -26.61
C GLU A 214 11.84 12.35 -26.29
N ASP A 215 11.35 13.49 -25.79
CA ASP A 215 12.17 14.56 -25.22
C ASP A 215 12.53 14.22 -23.76
N ARG A 216 13.78 13.78 -23.57
CA ARG A 216 14.33 13.39 -22.26
C ARG A 216 14.85 14.57 -21.42
N TRP A 217 14.81 15.80 -21.95
CA TRP A 217 15.20 17.01 -21.24
C TRP A 217 13.97 17.80 -20.77
N GLY A 218 12.92 17.88 -21.59
CA GLY A 218 11.67 18.54 -21.23
C GLY A 218 10.66 17.67 -20.46
N CYS A 219 10.66 16.34 -20.65
CA CYS A 219 9.77 15.42 -19.92
C CYS A 219 10.42 14.82 -18.66
N ASN A 220 9.73 14.91 -17.53
CA ASN A 220 10.10 14.30 -16.25
C ASN A 220 8.85 13.92 -15.43
N ALA A 221 9.03 13.40 -14.21
CA ALA A 221 7.94 12.93 -13.35
C ALA A 221 6.93 14.01 -12.88
N LYS A 222 7.17 15.29 -13.18
CA LYS A 222 6.28 16.40 -12.78
C LYS A 222 5.85 17.31 -13.94
N LYS A 223 6.41 17.11 -15.14
CA LYS A 223 6.15 17.95 -16.33
C LYS A 223 6.30 17.13 -17.61
N CYS A 224 5.34 17.28 -18.52
CA CYS A 224 5.49 16.88 -19.92
C CYS A 224 5.93 18.09 -20.77
N ALA A 225 6.82 17.90 -21.74
CA ALA A 225 7.17 18.94 -22.72
C ALA A 225 5.99 19.24 -23.66
N GLN A 226 5.25 18.20 -24.06
CA GLN A 226 4.08 18.29 -24.96
C GLN A 226 2.74 18.35 -24.20
N GLY A 227 2.73 18.67 -22.90
CA GLY A 227 1.51 18.84 -22.08
C GLY A 227 0.66 17.58 -21.86
N ARG A 228 1.18 16.38 -22.18
CA ARG A 228 0.44 15.11 -22.12
C ARG A 228 0.25 14.59 -20.68
N ARG A 229 -0.85 13.88 -20.43
CA ARG A 229 -1.29 13.47 -19.08
C ARG A 229 -0.70 12.17 -18.53
N ILE A 230 -0.26 11.24 -19.37
CA ILE A 230 0.28 9.93 -18.95
C ILE A 230 1.70 9.77 -19.47
N HIS A 231 2.66 9.52 -18.57
CA HIS A 231 4.03 9.16 -18.93
C HIS A 231 4.23 7.65 -18.82
N LEU A 232 4.87 7.05 -19.83
CA LEU A 232 5.28 5.65 -19.86
C LEU A 232 6.82 5.51 -19.74
N PRO A 233 7.42 5.87 -18.59
CA PRO A 233 8.85 5.83 -18.38
C PRO A 233 9.42 4.41 -18.49
N PHE A 234 10.66 4.32 -18.98
CA PHE A 234 11.52 3.13 -19.05
C PHE A 234 10.97 1.91 -19.85
N LEU A 235 9.70 1.90 -20.23
CA LEU A 235 9.02 0.81 -20.95
C LEU A 235 9.79 0.36 -22.20
N MET A 236 10.23 1.31 -23.03
CA MET A 236 11.01 1.04 -24.25
C MET A 236 12.47 0.60 -24.00
N LEU A 237 13.01 0.77 -22.78
CA LEU A 237 14.38 0.34 -22.45
C LEU A 237 14.47 -1.18 -22.24
N ALA A 238 13.35 -1.84 -21.92
CA ALA A 238 13.30 -3.29 -21.71
C ALA A 238 13.64 -4.10 -22.98
N ALA A 239 13.39 -3.54 -24.18
CA ALA A 239 13.67 -4.19 -25.47
C ALA A 239 15.18 -4.23 -25.84
N GLY A 240 16.07 -3.69 -25.00
CA GLY A 240 17.47 -3.37 -25.33
C GLY A 240 18.49 -4.52 -25.29
N GLY A 241 18.19 -5.70 -25.83
CA GLY A 241 19.02 -6.92 -25.72
C GLY A 241 20.50 -6.80 -26.16
N LYS A 242 20.85 -5.80 -26.98
CA LYS A 242 22.25 -5.44 -27.33
C LYS A 242 22.65 -3.98 -27.03
N ARG A 243 21.73 -3.12 -26.58
CA ARG A 243 22.03 -1.70 -26.25
C ARG A 243 22.34 -1.47 -24.77
N ARG A 244 22.10 -2.46 -23.90
CA ARG A 244 22.27 -2.31 -22.44
C ARG A 244 23.72 -2.02 -22.03
N THR A 245 24.70 -2.61 -22.72
CA THR A 245 26.15 -2.42 -22.46
C THR A 245 26.60 -1.00 -22.79
N GLU A 246 26.33 -0.52 -24.01
CA GLU A 246 26.78 0.80 -24.47
C GLU A 246 26.13 1.94 -23.68
N TRP A 247 24.83 1.82 -23.35
CA TRP A 247 24.14 2.81 -22.53
C TRP A 247 24.69 2.83 -21.09
N GLN A 248 24.85 1.68 -20.43
CA GLN A 248 25.43 1.62 -19.08
C GLN A 248 26.90 2.09 -19.03
N ALA A 249 27.66 1.89 -20.11
CA ALA A 249 29.02 2.44 -20.24
C ALA A 249 29.01 3.97 -20.37
N LYS A 250 28.12 4.54 -21.20
CA LYS A 250 28.00 6.00 -21.39
C LYS A 250 27.45 6.73 -20.16
N GLU A 251 26.55 6.11 -19.40
CA GLU A 251 26.08 6.64 -18.11
C GLU A 251 27.23 6.65 -17.07
N ARG A 252 27.97 5.54 -16.92
CA ARG A 252 29.15 5.46 -16.03
C ARG A 252 30.23 6.47 -16.41
N ALA A 253 30.53 6.64 -17.70
CA ALA A 253 31.51 7.60 -18.21
C ALA A 253 31.11 9.07 -18.02
N ARG A 254 29.84 9.35 -17.66
CA ARG A 254 29.31 10.69 -17.41
C ARG A 254 29.01 10.96 -15.92
N GLY A 255 29.40 10.05 -15.02
CA GLY A 255 29.05 10.13 -13.60
C GLY A 255 27.57 9.88 -13.30
N GLY A 256 26.75 9.56 -14.31
CA GLY A 256 25.32 9.27 -14.20
C GLY A 256 25.06 7.89 -13.60
N GLY A 257 25.43 7.70 -12.33
CA GLY A 257 25.26 6.44 -11.63
C GLY A 257 23.80 6.13 -11.33
N TRP A 258 23.14 5.32 -12.17
CA TRP A 258 21.94 4.56 -11.78
C TRP A 258 22.33 3.46 -10.77
N GLY A 259 22.72 3.88 -9.56
CA GLY A 259 22.90 3.00 -8.42
C GLY A 259 21.55 2.49 -7.95
N GLY A 260 21.26 1.21 -8.18
CA GLY A 260 20.04 0.59 -7.67
C GLY A 260 20.05 0.58 -6.14
N GLY A 261 19.30 1.49 -5.51
CA GLY A 261 19.33 1.67 -4.06
C GLY A 261 18.83 3.02 -3.55
N GLY A 262 17.69 3.55 -4.01
CA GLY A 262 17.19 4.83 -3.50
C GLY A 262 15.70 5.17 -3.71
N ASP A 263 14.90 4.28 -4.28
CA ASP A 263 13.62 4.59 -4.95
C ASP A 263 12.40 4.81 -4.02
N GLY A 264 12.61 5.37 -2.83
CA GLY A 264 11.55 6.02 -2.05
C GLY A 264 11.23 7.42 -2.61
N TRP A 265 10.03 7.95 -2.38
CA TRP A 265 9.77 9.38 -2.66
C TRP A 265 10.46 10.27 -1.60
N GLY A 266 11.79 10.36 -1.66
CA GLY A 266 12.62 10.82 -0.54
C GLY A 266 14.00 11.36 -0.93
N GLY A 267 14.05 12.30 -1.88
CA GLY A 267 15.31 12.91 -2.33
C GLY A 267 15.20 14.30 -2.96
N TRP A 268 14.08 15.03 -2.79
CA TRP A 268 13.79 16.26 -3.55
C TRP A 268 13.32 17.44 -2.69
N ARG A 269 14.07 17.72 -1.61
CA ARG A 269 14.38 19.06 -1.10
C ARG A 269 15.92 19.10 -0.96
N SER A 270 16.62 20.20 -1.21
CA SER A 270 16.17 21.60 -1.26
C SER A 270 16.57 22.30 -2.56
N GLY A 271 15.83 23.35 -2.93
CA GLY A 271 16.30 24.32 -3.90
C GLY A 271 17.12 25.42 -3.23
N GLY A 272 18.32 25.66 -3.74
CA GLY A 272 19.02 26.94 -3.70
C GLY A 272 19.58 27.17 -5.12
N GLY A 273 19.47 28.32 -5.76
CA GLY A 273 19.11 29.64 -5.22
C GLY A 273 20.37 30.49 -5.08
N GLY A 274 21.01 30.82 -6.22
CA GLY A 274 22.30 31.49 -6.25
C GLY A 274 22.72 31.91 -7.65
N ARG A 275 22.20 33.08 -8.06
CA ARG A 275 22.68 33.97 -9.14
C ARG A 275 23.07 33.31 -10.47
#